data_AF-A0A3M8FXA3-F1
#
_entry.id   AF-A0A3M8FXA3-F1
#
_cell.length_a   1.000
_cell.length_b   1.000
_cell.length_c   1.000
_cell.angle_alpha   90.00
_cell.angle_beta   90.00
_cell.angle_gamma   90.00
#
_symmetry.space_group_name_H-M   'P 1'
#
loop_
_entity.id
_entity.type
_entity.pdbx_description
1 polymer ?
#
loop_
_entity_poly.entity_id
_entity_poly.type
_entity_poly.pdbx_seq_one_letter_code
_entity_poly.pdbx_strand_id
1 'polypeptide(L)'
;MPNEAPPSLILLPGGLCVSGVSAWAARLASSLAERGSRVTLALFANTSPGPSLDFALSDNVRVLDLTHLPPVEWCQGNISAYMPAIMREALELSRDEPVCVLPNLHGDCFGIAASLAVSLGNQVRIVGTAHSDNIYDEKLLTHYEPMLSKLVCVSDTLESKVRDMLTMRRLDIANAPYGVDVPDALAARSPIADRPIRLIYAGRFEHRQKRVAALPLLSGLLTEQSIAHEMTIVGEGPAKQDLIESCQGCEHVTLRGKADQNELANLLSTHDAFVLPSRYEGLSIAMLEALAQGCVPVVTRSESGTEQAITHCETGMIADVAPDADEYEAARGLAACISNLLTKDTTAMSERAHADAKTRFSLSVHTDTWADVLLNAANSESRFWPASRPCAFTGGGGPSGSVPTGGAERLREVLAQLAGRPVVIHGGGRHTLDLAPLLANTDVRAIADDDPARFGEKLLGWRIIDPESAAMTGATDVVISSAMHEEAIWNRRGVYEEQGLRVHRLYHAARVETKPSLAASAISP
;
A
#
# COMPACT_ATOMS: atom_id res chain seq x y z
N MET A 1 -26.97 -15.05 19.40
CA MET A 1 -25.57 -14.98 19.83
C MET A 1 -24.81 -14.44 18.64
N PRO A 2 -23.94 -13.43 18.75
CA PRO A 2 -23.00 -13.15 17.67
C PRO A 2 -22.25 -14.46 17.37
N ASN A 3 -22.13 -14.84 16.10
CA ASN A 3 -21.34 -16.01 15.74
C ASN A 3 -19.89 -15.71 16.13
N GLU A 4 -19.35 -16.47 17.07
CA GLU A 4 -17.93 -16.42 17.40
C GLU A 4 -17.15 -16.78 16.12
N ALA A 5 -16.27 -15.88 15.68
CA ALA A 5 -15.41 -16.16 14.54
C ALA A 5 -14.41 -17.28 14.89
N PRO A 6 -13.98 -18.08 13.91
CA PRO A 6 -12.99 -19.12 14.14
C PRO A 6 -11.65 -18.52 14.62
N PRO A 7 -10.82 -19.33 15.29
CA PRO A 7 -9.50 -18.92 15.76
C PRO A 7 -8.68 -18.31 14.64
N SER A 8 -8.00 -17.23 14.93
CA SER A 8 -7.28 -16.46 13.90
C SER A 8 -5.84 -16.18 14.30
N LEU A 9 -4.93 -16.36 13.34
CA LEU A 9 -3.52 -16.01 13.43
C LEU A 9 -3.20 -14.94 12.40
N ILE A 10 -2.99 -13.70 12.85
CA ILE A 10 -2.70 -12.56 11.98
C ILE A 10 -1.19 -12.33 11.95
N LEU A 11 -0.58 -12.44 10.77
CA LEU A 11 0.85 -12.23 10.57
C LEU A 11 1.09 -10.77 10.17
N LEU A 12 1.72 -9.99 11.04
CA LEU A 12 1.88 -8.54 10.86
C LEU A 12 3.35 -8.13 10.65
N PRO A 13 3.83 -8.04 9.40
CA PRO A 13 5.17 -7.53 9.10
C PRO A 13 5.32 -6.08 9.55
N GLY A 14 6.51 -5.71 10.00
CA GLY A 14 6.78 -4.38 10.56
C GLY A 14 6.15 -4.12 11.94
N GLY A 15 5.42 -5.10 12.49
CA GLY A 15 4.76 -5.01 13.79
C GLY A 15 3.72 -3.90 13.87
N LEU A 16 3.50 -3.39 15.09
CA LEU A 16 2.60 -2.28 15.39
C LEU A 16 3.26 -0.93 15.06
N CYS A 17 3.47 -0.67 13.77
CA CYS A 17 3.97 0.60 13.27
C CYS A 17 2.83 1.51 12.78
N VAL A 18 3.14 2.78 12.52
CA VAL A 18 2.16 3.75 12.01
C VAL A 18 1.82 3.47 10.56
N SER A 19 0.88 2.56 10.33
CA SER A 19 0.39 2.17 9.01
C SER A 19 -1.08 1.80 9.06
N GLY A 20 -1.77 1.91 7.92
CA GLY A 20 -3.17 1.51 7.83
C GLY A 20 -3.37 0.01 8.11
N VAL A 21 -2.46 -0.84 7.64
CA VAL A 21 -2.57 -2.30 7.86
C VAL A 21 -2.35 -2.65 9.33
N SER A 22 -1.40 -2.00 10.02
CA SER A 22 -1.20 -2.21 11.46
C SER A 22 -2.43 -1.75 12.27
N ALA A 23 -3.01 -0.59 11.93
CA ALA A 23 -4.24 -0.11 12.57
C ALA A 23 -5.42 -1.05 12.33
N TRP A 24 -5.61 -1.52 11.10
CA TRP A 24 -6.62 -2.52 10.75
C TRP A 24 -6.42 -3.82 11.53
N ALA A 25 -5.20 -4.38 11.54
CA ALA A 25 -4.93 -5.64 12.21
C ALA A 25 -5.16 -5.55 13.72
N ALA A 26 -4.75 -4.44 14.37
CA ALA A 26 -4.98 -4.20 15.79
C ALA A 26 -6.48 -4.08 16.12
N ARG A 27 -7.24 -3.33 15.33
CA ARG A 27 -8.70 -3.16 15.47
C ARG A 27 -9.46 -4.47 15.25
N LEU A 28 -9.12 -5.19 14.18
CA LEU A 28 -9.73 -6.47 13.86
C LEU A 28 -9.46 -7.49 14.97
N ALA A 29 -8.20 -7.61 15.41
CA ALA A 29 -7.83 -8.55 16.46
C ALA A 29 -8.58 -8.24 17.77
N SER A 30 -8.57 -6.98 18.21
CA SER A 30 -9.21 -6.57 19.46
C SER A 30 -10.73 -6.77 19.41
N SER A 31 -11.38 -6.34 18.33
CA SER A 31 -12.83 -6.45 18.20
C SER A 31 -13.33 -7.89 18.07
N LEU A 32 -12.56 -8.78 17.43
CA LEU A 32 -12.86 -10.22 17.41
C LEU A 32 -12.67 -10.85 18.81
N ALA A 33 -11.57 -10.52 19.49
CA ALA A 33 -11.27 -11.05 20.82
C ALA A 33 -12.28 -10.59 21.89
N GLU A 34 -12.76 -9.35 21.81
CA GLU A 34 -13.84 -8.82 22.66
C GLU A 34 -15.17 -9.54 22.45
N ARG A 35 -15.38 -10.14 21.27
CA ARG A 35 -16.54 -10.99 20.95
C ARG A 35 -16.35 -12.46 21.28
N GLY A 36 -15.22 -12.81 21.92
CA GLY A 36 -14.93 -14.15 22.42
C GLY A 36 -13.98 -14.98 21.53
N SER A 37 -13.69 -14.54 20.31
CA SER A 37 -12.84 -15.32 19.39
C SER A 37 -11.39 -15.37 19.87
N ARG A 38 -10.75 -16.54 19.69
CA ARG A 38 -9.32 -16.73 19.97
C ARG A 38 -8.48 -16.08 18.86
N VAL A 39 -7.81 -14.98 19.16
CA VAL A 39 -6.96 -14.27 18.19
C VAL A 39 -5.53 -14.16 18.67
N THR A 40 -4.59 -14.56 17.82
CA THR A 40 -3.16 -14.29 18.01
C THR A 40 -2.65 -13.34 16.94
N LEU A 41 -2.00 -12.25 17.36
CA LEU A 41 -1.30 -11.31 16.53
C LEU A 41 0.21 -11.58 16.59
N ALA A 42 0.80 -12.03 15.47
CA ALA A 42 2.24 -12.28 15.37
C ALA A 42 2.96 -11.03 14.84
N LEU A 43 3.82 -10.45 15.66
CA LEU A 43 4.53 -9.19 15.37
C LEU A 43 5.95 -9.48 14.89
N PHE A 44 6.29 -9.05 13.67
CA PHE A 44 7.65 -9.16 13.13
C PHE A 44 8.41 -7.84 13.29
N ALA A 45 9.73 -7.90 13.26
CA ALA A 45 10.58 -6.72 13.40
C ALA A 45 10.33 -5.68 12.30
N ASN A 46 10.42 -4.40 12.66
CA ASN A 46 10.30 -3.26 11.76
C ASN A 46 11.66 -2.89 11.16
N THR A 47 11.70 -2.65 9.84
CA THR A 47 12.91 -2.28 9.10
C THR A 47 13.29 -0.81 9.21
N SER A 48 12.35 0.03 9.66
CA SER A 48 12.59 1.44 9.96
C SER A 48 12.06 1.72 11.36
N PRO A 49 12.90 1.54 12.41
CA PRO A 49 12.49 1.80 13.79
C PRO A 49 12.18 3.30 13.95
N GLY A 50 10.93 3.68 13.72
CA GLY A 50 10.36 4.92 14.22
C GLY A 50 9.82 4.70 15.64
N PRO A 51 9.38 5.76 16.33
CA PRO A 51 8.69 5.61 17.60
C PRO A 51 7.49 4.65 17.41
N SER A 52 7.39 3.64 18.27
CA SER A 52 6.21 2.78 18.37
C SER A 52 5.04 3.65 18.84
N LEU A 53 3.96 3.67 18.06
CA LEU A 53 2.69 4.17 18.59
C LEU A 53 2.08 3.04 19.41
N ASP A 54 1.56 3.40 20.58
CA ASP A 54 0.83 2.46 21.43
C ASP A 54 -0.55 2.24 20.79
N PHE A 55 -0.72 1.11 20.10
CA PHE A 55 -2.04 0.68 19.68
C PHE A 55 -2.69 0.00 20.87
N ALA A 56 -3.78 0.56 21.37
CA ALA A 56 -4.58 -0.08 22.40
C ALA A 56 -5.10 -1.42 21.87
N LEU A 57 -4.48 -2.52 22.30
CA LEU A 57 -4.93 -3.87 22.04
C LEU A 57 -5.78 -4.34 23.22
N SER A 58 -6.84 -5.09 22.93
CA SER A 58 -7.61 -5.79 23.97
C SER A 58 -6.72 -6.78 24.72
N ASP A 59 -6.88 -6.87 26.05
CA ASP A 59 -6.18 -7.85 26.90
C ASP A 59 -6.46 -9.32 26.49
N ASN A 60 -7.53 -9.54 25.72
CA ASN A 60 -7.91 -10.85 25.19
C ASN A 60 -7.14 -11.23 23.92
N VAL A 61 -6.38 -10.32 23.31
CA VAL A 61 -5.54 -10.61 22.14
C VAL A 61 -4.22 -11.22 22.60
N ARG A 62 -3.90 -12.41 22.12
CA ARG A 62 -2.57 -13.00 22.35
C ARG A 62 -1.56 -12.35 21.41
N VAL A 63 -0.46 -11.84 21.95
CA VAL A 63 0.64 -11.30 21.14
C VAL A 63 1.76 -12.32 21.06
N LEU A 64 2.10 -12.75 19.85
CA LEU A 64 3.29 -13.54 19.57
C LEU A 64 4.40 -12.60 19.08
N ASP A 65 5.26 -12.17 20.01
CA ASP A 65 6.36 -11.25 19.73
C ASP A 65 7.54 -11.96 19.06
N LEU A 66 7.74 -11.68 17.76
CA LEU A 66 8.86 -12.16 16.95
C LEU A 66 9.78 -11.00 16.54
N THR A 67 9.67 -9.83 17.18
CA THR A 67 10.45 -8.63 16.85
C THR A 67 11.95 -8.76 17.18
N HIS A 68 12.31 -9.75 18.00
CA HIS A 68 13.69 -10.11 18.32
C HIS A 68 14.39 -10.91 17.20
N LEU A 69 13.64 -11.41 16.22
CA LEU A 69 14.17 -12.06 15.03
C LEU A 69 14.45 -11.02 13.92
N PRO A 70 15.16 -11.38 12.84
CA PRO A 70 15.31 -10.48 11.69
C PRO A 70 13.95 -9.95 11.19
N PRO A 71 13.90 -8.83 10.47
CA PRO A 71 12.69 -8.44 9.76
C PRO A 71 12.30 -9.49 8.73
N VAL A 72 11.01 -9.86 8.70
CA VAL A 72 10.50 -10.92 7.82
C VAL A 72 10.69 -10.59 6.35
N GLU A 73 10.68 -9.32 5.98
CA GLU A 73 10.94 -8.84 4.62
C GLU A 73 12.41 -8.97 4.17
N TRP A 74 13.34 -9.29 5.07
CA TRP A 74 14.76 -9.52 4.74
C TRP A 74 15.12 -11.00 4.64
N CYS A 75 14.15 -11.89 4.85
CA CYS A 75 14.42 -13.32 4.94
C CYS A 75 14.65 -13.99 3.60
N GLN A 76 14.18 -13.41 2.50
CA GLN A 76 14.40 -13.90 1.14
C GLN A 76 14.02 -15.39 1.02
N GLY A 77 12.89 -15.78 1.61
CA GLY A 77 12.42 -17.16 1.64
C GLY A 77 12.99 -18.02 2.77
N ASN A 78 14.03 -17.59 3.49
CA ASN A 78 14.53 -18.31 4.65
C ASN A 78 13.71 -17.97 5.90
N ILE A 79 12.51 -18.55 5.98
CA ILE A 79 11.54 -18.36 7.07
C ILE A 79 11.78 -19.28 8.27
N SER A 80 12.84 -20.08 8.26
CA SER A 80 13.09 -21.16 9.25
C SER A 80 13.16 -20.66 10.69
N ALA A 81 13.62 -19.42 10.91
CA ALA A 81 13.72 -18.82 12.23
C ALA A 81 12.34 -18.62 12.92
N TYR A 82 11.29 -18.33 12.16
CA TYR A 82 9.95 -18.06 12.72
C TYR A 82 9.11 -19.33 12.87
N MET A 83 9.35 -20.33 12.02
CA MET A 83 8.50 -21.52 11.93
C MET A 83 8.27 -22.24 13.26
N PRO A 84 9.26 -22.43 14.16
CA PRO A 84 9.02 -23.13 15.43
C PRO A 84 8.00 -22.44 16.34
N ALA A 85 8.00 -21.11 16.38
CA ALA A 85 7.05 -20.33 17.19
C ALA A 85 5.67 -20.31 16.53
N ILE A 86 5.63 -20.02 15.22
CA ILE A 86 4.39 -19.91 14.45
C ILE A 86 3.66 -21.27 14.34
N MET A 87 4.39 -22.37 14.13
CA MET A 87 3.81 -23.71 14.06
C MET A 87 3.16 -24.12 15.38
N ARG A 88 3.83 -23.83 16.51
CA ARG A 88 3.30 -24.11 17.85
C ARG A 88 2.01 -23.34 18.10
N GLU A 89 2.00 -22.07 17.73
CA GLU A 89 0.82 -21.20 17.85
C GLU A 89 -0.33 -21.69 16.98
N ALA A 90 -0.06 -22.00 15.70
CA ALA A 90 -1.06 -22.51 14.79
C ALA A 90 -1.66 -23.85 15.28
N LEU A 91 -0.83 -24.76 15.80
CA LEU A 91 -1.29 -26.02 16.40
C LEU A 91 -2.14 -25.82 17.67
N GLU A 92 -1.85 -24.79 18.46
CA GLU A 92 -2.62 -24.46 19.65
C GLU A 92 -3.99 -23.89 19.29
N LEU A 93 -4.04 -22.98 18.31
CA LEU A 93 -5.28 -22.40 17.82
C LEU A 93 -6.16 -23.45 17.12
N SER A 94 -5.55 -24.36 16.37
CA SER A 94 -6.26 -25.36 15.54
C SER A 94 -6.66 -26.68 16.24
N ARG A 95 -6.64 -26.73 17.58
CA ARG A 95 -6.94 -27.97 18.34
C ARG A 95 -8.34 -28.52 18.10
N ASP A 96 -9.35 -27.65 18.12
CA ASP A 96 -10.77 -28.04 18.11
C ASP A 96 -11.44 -27.75 16.76
N GLU A 97 -10.89 -26.81 15.98
CA GLU A 97 -11.42 -26.32 14.71
C GLU A 97 -10.30 -25.72 13.86
N PRO A 98 -10.46 -25.54 12.54
CA PRO A 98 -9.43 -24.93 11.70
C PRO A 98 -9.10 -23.49 12.11
N VAL A 99 -7.81 -23.13 12.12
CA VAL A 99 -7.36 -21.75 12.33
C VAL A 99 -7.32 -20.98 11.01
N CYS A 100 -7.87 -19.77 10.99
CA CYS A 100 -7.70 -18.83 9.89
C CYS A 100 -6.36 -18.10 10.02
N VAL A 101 -5.50 -18.21 9.01
CA VAL A 101 -4.20 -17.53 8.96
C VAL A 101 -4.27 -16.38 7.97
N LEU A 102 -3.97 -15.17 8.43
CA LEU A 102 -4.03 -13.93 7.66
C LEU A 102 -2.60 -13.41 7.42
N PRO A 103 -1.93 -13.82 6.33
CA PRO A 103 -0.68 -13.20 5.90
C PRO A 103 -0.92 -11.82 5.30
N ASN A 104 -0.11 -10.83 5.68
CA ASN A 104 -0.25 -9.45 5.20
C ASN A 104 1.03 -8.95 4.53
N LEU A 105 0.84 -8.03 3.58
CA LEU A 105 1.84 -7.18 2.90
C LEU A 105 3.02 -7.87 2.21
N HIS A 106 3.79 -8.74 2.86
CA HIS A 106 5.07 -9.22 2.35
C HIS A 106 5.02 -10.70 1.95
N GLY A 107 5.68 -11.03 0.84
CA GLY A 107 5.75 -12.39 0.32
C GLY A 107 6.29 -13.43 1.30
N ASP A 108 7.23 -13.06 2.18
CA ASP A 108 7.73 -13.99 3.20
C ASP A 108 6.68 -14.28 4.29
N CYS A 109 5.74 -13.37 4.57
CA CYS A 109 4.57 -13.68 5.41
C CYS A 109 3.63 -14.69 4.74
N PHE A 110 3.39 -14.54 3.44
CA PHE A 110 2.65 -15.55 2.68
C PHE A 110 3.42 -16.88 2.57
N GLY A 111 4.75 -16.84 2.53
CA GLY A 111 5.59 -18.04 2.55
C GLY A 111 5.51 -18.80 3.87
N ILE A 112 5.39 -18.10 5.00
CA ILE A 112 5.05 -18.71 6.29
C ILE A 112 3.69 -19.41 6.21
N ALA A 113 2.66 -18.73 5.68
CA ALA A 113 1.34 -19.30 5.50
C ALA A 113 1.35 -20.54 4.58
N ALA A 114 2.14 -20.52 3.50
CA ALA A 114 2.35 -21.67 2.62
C ALA A 114 3.02 -22.84 3.35
N SER A 115 4.04 -22.57 4.17
CA SER A 115 4.69 -23.59 5.00
C SER A 115 3.75 -24.24 6.01
N LEU A 116 2.86 -23.45 6.62
CA LEU A 116 1.77 -23.96 7.45
C LEU A 116 0.78 -24.81 6.64
N ALA A 117 0.38 -24.37 5.45
CA ALA A 117 -0.53 -25.11 4.59
C ALA A 117 0.03 -26.49 4.17
N VAL A 118 1.34 -26.57 3.90
CA VAL A 118 2.03 -27.85 3.63
C VAL A 118 2.04 -28.75 4.86
N SER A 119 2.29 -28.19 6.04
CA SER A 119 2.54 -28.97 7.25
C SER A 119 1.27 -29.39 8.01
N LEU A 120 0.26 -28.53 8.00
CA LEU A 120 -0.95 -28.68 8.82
C LEU A 120 -2.20 -29.01 7.98
N GLY A 121 -2.14 -28.81 6.66
CA GLY A 121 -3.19 -29.22 5.73
C GLY A 121 -4.57 -28.69 6.12
N ASN A 122 -5.48 -29.59 6.47
CA ASN A 122 -6.88 -29.28 6.78
C ASN A 122 -7.10 -28.47 8.08
N GLN A 123 -6.07 -28.34 8.93
CA GLN A 123 -6.14 -27.56 10.18
C GLN A 123 -6.01 -26.05 9.95
N VAL A 124 -5.61 -25.59 8.75
CA VAL A 124 -5.46 -24.16 8.45
C VAL A 124 -6.37 -23.72 7.31
N ARG A 125 -6.76 -22.44 7.34
CA ARG A 125 -7.43 -21.73 6.23
C ARG A 125 -6.72 -20.42 5.98
N ILE A 126 -6.16 -20.26 4.78
CA ILE A 126 -5.39 -19.05 4.47
C ILE A 126 -6.34 -18.00 3.89
N VAL A 127 -6.37 -16.81 4.48
CA VAL A 127 -7.18 -15.68 4.03
C VAL A 127 -6.24 -14.56 3.61
N GLY A 128 -6.12 -14.33 2.30
CA GLY A 128 -5.23 -13.31 1.75
C GLY A 128 -5.98 -12.00 1.50
N THR A 129 -5.38 -10.87 1.83
CA THR A 129 -6.02 -9.55 1.70
C THR A 129 -5.31 -8.68 0.66
N ALA A 130 -6.07 -8.11 -0.29
CA ALA A 130 -5.63 -7.03 -1.16
C ALA A 130 -5.81 -5.70 -0.41
N HIS A 131 -4.73 -5.12 0.10
CA HIS A 131 -4.78 -3.88 0.87
C HIS A 131 -4.66 -2.63 -0.01
N SER A 132 -4.07 -2.77 -1.19
CA SER A 132 -3.77 -1.67 -2.10
C SER A 132 -3.85 -2.11 -3.55
N ASP A 133 -4.15 -1.15 -4.43
CA ASP A 133 -4.16 -1.32 -5.89
C ASP A 133 -2.73 -1.22 -6.43
N ASN A 134 -1.89 -2.18 -6.07
CA ASN A 134 -0.53 -2.22 -6.56
C ASN A 134 -0.19 -3.59 -7.15
N ILE A 135 0.70 -3.57 -8.13
CA ILE A 135 1.14 -4.76 -8.87
C ILE A 135 1.76 -5.82 -7.95
N TYR A 136 2.33 -5.43 -6.81
CA TYR A 136 2.94 -6.37 -5.87
C TYR A 136 1.87 -7.20 -5.13
N ASP A 137 0.82 -6.59 -4.60
CA ASP A 137 -0.32 -7.27 -3.98
C ASP A 137 -0.99 -8.24 -4.98
N GLU A 138 -1.19 -7.81 -6.24
CA GLU A 138 -1.74 -8.67 -7.31
C GLU A 138 -0.89 -9.91 -7.56
N LYS A 139 0.44 -9.75 -7.63
CA LYS A 139 1.38 -10.86 -7.84
C LYS A 139 1.39 -11.80 -6.65
N LEU A 140 1.31 -11.28 -5.42
CA LEU A 140 1.21 -12.11 -4.22
C LEU A 140 -0.05 -12.97 -4.24
N LEU A 141 -1.21 -12.34 -4.42
CA LEU A 141 -2.48 -13.06 -4.43
C LEU A 141 -2.56 -14.09 -5.55
N THR A 142 -2.08 -13.76 -6.75
CA THR A 142 -2.03 -14.69 -7.89
C THR A 142 -1.07 -15.85 -7.65
N HIS A 143 0.10 -15.59 -7.07
CA HIS A 143 1.08 -16.63 -6.78
C HIS A 143 0.57 -17.62 -5.72
N TYR A 144 -0.03 -17.09 -4.66
CA TYR A 144 -0.51 -17.86 -3.53
C TYR A 144 -1.94 -18.39 -3.69
N GLU A 145 -2.65 -18.01 -4.77
CA GLU A 145 -4.02 -18.40 -5.09
C GLU A 145 -4.36 -19.87 -4.77
N PRO A 146 -3.53 -20.89 -5.06
CA PRO A 146 -3.89 -22.28 -4.83
C PRO A 146 -4.20 -22.64 -3.38
N MET A 147 -3.62 -21.93 -2.40
CA MET A 147 -3.84 -22.19 -0.97
C MET A 147 -4.86 -21.25 -0.31
N LEU A 148 -5.23 -20.15 -0.97
CA LEU A 148 -6.12 -19.14 -0.39
C LEU A 148 -7.55 -19.68 -0.33
N SER A 149 -8.09 -19.82 0.89
CA SER A 149 -9.49 -20.19 1.15
C SER A 149 -10.42 -19.02 0.81
N LYS A 150 -10.01 -17.80 1.12
CA LYS A 150 -10.67 -16.55 0.72
C LYS A 150 -9.64 -15.52 0.26
N LEU A 151 -10.07 -14.66 -0.66
CA LEU A 151 -9.35 -13.46 -1.07
C LEU A 151 -10.21 -12.27 -0.69
N VAL A 152 -9.69 -11.38 0.16
CA VAL A 152 -10.44 -10.26 0.71
C VAL A 152 -9.96 -8.97 0.07
N CYS A 153 -10.88 -8.17 -0.43
CA CYS A 153 -10.60 -6.86 -1.01
C CYS A 153 -11.17 -5.78 -0.09
N VAL A 154 -10.40 -4.71 0.14
CA VAL A 154 -10.82 -3.62 1.05
C VAL A 154 -11.71 -2.58 0.36
N SER A 155 -12.00 -2.77 -0.92
CA SER A 155 -12.87 -1.90 -1.71
C SER A 155 -13.51 -2.61 -2.90
N ASP A 156 -14.63 -2.07 -3.38
CA ASP A 156 -15.40 -2.52 -4.54
C ASP A 156 -14.55 -2.49 -5.82
N THR A 157 -13.70 -1.49 -5.96
CA THR A 157 -12.77 -1.35 -7.09
C THR A 157 -11.75 -2.49 -7.08
N LEU A 158 -11.13 -2.77 -5.91
CA LEU A 158 -10.21 -3.88 -5.76
C LEU A 158 -10.90 -5.23 -5.96
N GLU A 159 -12.12 -5.37 -5.42
CA GLU A 159 -12.92 -6.58 -5.60
C GLU A 159 -13.18 -6.85 -7.08
N SER A 160 -13.61 -5.85 -7.82
CA SER A 160 -13.84 -5.95 -9.27
C SER A 160 -12.56 -6.35 -10.00
N LYS A 161 -11.44 -5.69 -9.70
CA LYS A 161 -10.12 -5.99 -10.29
C LYS A 161 -9.69 -7.43 -10.01
N VAL A 162 -9.77 -7.89 -8.77
CA VAL A 162 -9.37 -9.26 -8.39
C VAL A 162 -10.33 -10.31 -8.97
N ARG A 163 -11.64 -10.00 -9.11
CA ARG A 163 -12.64 -10.87 -9.76
C ARG A 163 -12.36 -11.06 -11.25
N ASP A 164 -11.82 -10.05 -11.91
CA ASP A 164 -11.44 -10.12 -13.31
C ASP A 164 -10.08 -10.78 -13.50
N MET A 165 -9.14 -10.56 -12.57
CA MET A 165 -7.85 -11.25 -12.54
C MET A 165 -7.98 -12.76 -12.28
N LEU A 166 -8.84 -13.16 -11.34
CA LEU A 166 -9.02 -14.55 -10.89
C LEU A 166 -10.45 -15.04 -11.17
N THR A 167 -10.83 -15.06 -12.45
CA THR A 167 -12.17 -15.40 -12.92
C THR A 167 -12.72 -16.73 -12.38
N MET A 168 -11.88 -17.76 -12.25
CA MET A 168 -12.27 -19.07 -11.72
C MET A 168 -12.46 -19.09 -10.20
N ARG A 169 -12.09 -18.01 -9.51
CA ARG A 169 -12.13 -17.87 -8.04
C ARG A 169 -13.12 -16.82 -7.56
N ARG A 170 -14.03 -16.33 -8.42
CA ARG A 170 -15.01 -15.30 -8.06
C ARG A 170 -15.77 -15.65 -6.76
N LEU A 171 -16.21 -16.88 -6.55
CA LEU A 171 -16.97 -17.24 -5.33
C LEU A 171 -16.14 -17.20 -4.03
N ASP A 172 -14.81 -17.12 -4.13
CA ASP A 172 -13.91 -17.04 -2.98
C ASP A 172 -13.44 -15.61 -2.69
N ILE A 173 -13.84 -14.65 -3.52
CA ILE A 173 -13.51 -13.24 -3.32
C ILE A 173 -14.61 -12.59 -2.49
N ALA A 174 -14.20 -11.91 -1.43
CA ALA A 174 -15.06 -11.16 -0.52
C ALA A 174 -14.61 -9.70 -0.43
N ASN A 175 -15.55 -8.83 -0.10
CA ASN A 175 -15.28 -7.41 0.14
C ASN A 175 -15.44 -7.12 1.63
N ALA A 176 -14.38 -6.59 2.24
CA ALA A 176 -14.39 -6.21 3.64
C ALA A 176 -13.65 -4.88 3.81
N PRO A 177 -14.35 -3.75 3.69
CA PRO A 177 -13.79 -2.43 3.94
C PRO A 177 -13.22 -2.31 5.36
N TYR A 178 -12.29 -1.39 5.55
CA TYR A 178 -11.72 -1.12 6.87
C TYR A 178 -12.75 -0.56 7.84
N GLY A 179 -12.61 -0.93 9.11
CA GLY A 179 -13.40 -0.40 10.22
C GLY A 179 -12.67 0.70 10.98
N VAL A 180 -13.44 1.67 11.47
CA VAL A 180 -12.96 2.77 12.31
C VAL A 180 -13.88 2.98 13.52
N ASP A 181 -13.32 3.58 14.57
CA ASP A 181 -14.12 4.04 15.70
C ASP A 181 -14.99 5.21 15.27
N VAL A 182 -16.29 5.10 15.54
CA VAL A 182 -17.27 6.14 15.24
C VAL A 182 -17.88 6.62 16.55
N PRO A 183 -17.69 7.88 16.95
CA PRO A 183 -18.29 8.40 18.18
C PRO A 183 -19.81 8.37 18.08
N ASP A 184 -20.50 8.34 19.22
CA ASP A 184 -21.97 8.34 19.22
C ASP A 184 -22.58 9.66 18.77
N ALA A 185 -21.88 10.76 19.00
CA ALA A 185 -22.27 12.10 18.60
C ALA A 185 -21.03 12.89 18.14
N LEU A 186 -21.27 13.82 17.21
CA LEU A 186 -20.25 14.76 16.75
C LEU A 186 -19.91 15.80 17.80
N ALA A 187 -18.64 16.19 17.87
CA ALA A 187 -18.22 17.37 18.61
C ALA A 187 -18.80 18.62 17.93
N ALA A 188 -19.30 19.56 18.74
CA ALA A 188 -19.78 20.84 18.23
C ALA A 188 -18.59 21.66 17.69
N ARG A 189 -18.70 22.14 16.44
CA ARG A 189 -17.73 23.06 15.82
C ARG A 189 -18.36 24.43 15.65
N SER A 190 -17.55 25.48 15.82
CA SER A 190 -17.96 26.83 15.43
C SER A 190 -18.19 26.90 13.92
N PRO A 191 -19.22 27.61 13.43
CA PRO A 191 -19.48 27.78 12.01
C PRO A 191 -18.25 28.28 11.24
N ILE A 192 -18.04 27.77 10.03
CA ILE A 192 -16.92 28.18 9.18
C ILE A 192 -17.02 29.65 8.78
N ALA A 193 -18.24 30.21 8.71
CA ALA A 193 -18.44 31.63 8.37
C ALA A 193 -17.74 32.62 9.31
N ASP A 194 -17.42 32.19 10.54
CA ASP A 194 -16.88 33.06 11.60
C ASP A 194 -15.35 32.91 11.79
N ARG A 195 -14.67 32.07 10.99
CA ARG A 195 -13.24 31.75 11.16
C ARG A 195 -12.60 31.17 9.88
N PRO A 196 -11.27 31.07 9.80
CA PRO A 196 -10.62 30.28 8.75
C PRO A 196 -11.16 28.84 8.69
N ILE A 197 -11.30 28.29 7.48
CA ILE A 197 -11.56 26.85 7.30
C ILE A 197 -10.35 26.05 7.75
N ARG A 198 -10.58 25.00 8.55
CA ARG A 198 -9.51 24.14 9.07
C ARG A 198 -9.40 22.87 8.24
N LEU A 199 -8.28 22.73 7.57
CA LEU A 199 -7.94 21.62 6.69
C LEU A 199 -6.95 20.69 7.39
N ILE A 200 -7.08 19.38 7.17
CA ILE A 200 -6.13 18.41 7.70
C ILE A 200 -5.77 17.35 6.68
N TYR A 201 -4.48 17.03 6.58
CA TYR A 201 -3.98 15.81 5.97
C TYR A 201 -3.39 14.93 7.08
N ALA A 202 -3.69 13.63 7.05
CA ALA A 202 -3.01 12.66 7.89
C ALA A 202 -2.61 11.43 7.06
N GLY A 203 -1.32 11.11 7.04
CA GLY A 203 -0.82 9.97 6.29
C GLY A 203 0.69 9.96 6.10
N ARG A 204 1.18 8.98 5.35
CA ARG A 204 2.60 8.87 5.02
C ARG A 204 3.04 10.05 4.15
N PHE A 205 4.19 10.65 4.44
CA PHE A 205 4.80 11.67 3.59
C PHE A 205 5.55 11.00 2.44
N GLU A 206 4.88 10.88 1.29
CA GLU A 206 5.40 10.17 0.12
C GLU A 206 4.83 10.81 -1.15
N HIS A 207 5.67 11.04 -2.16
CA HIS A 207 5.28 11.83 -3.33
C HIS A 207 4.52 11.03 -4.39
N ARG A 208 4.90 9.77 -4.63
CA ARG A 208 4.38 8.99 -5.76
C ARG A 208 2.93 8.61 -5.56
N GLN A 209 2.63 7.92 -4.47
CA GLN A 209 1.28 7.50 -4.11
C GLN A 209 0.50 8.66 -3.49
N LYS A 210 1.04 9.30 -2.44
CA LYS A 210 0.24 10.22 -1.62
C LYS A 210 0.20 11.65 -2.16
N ARG A 211 1.10 12.02 -3.07
CA ARG A 211 1.19 13.36 -3.70
C ARG A 211 1.23 14.50 -2.67
N VAL A 212 2.03 14.31 -1.61
CA VAL A 212 2.02 15.25 -0.48
C VAL A 212 2.52 16.65 -0.84
N ALA A 213 3.34 16.80 -1.88
CA ALA A 213 3.77 18.11 -2.39
C ALA A 213 2.62 18.98 -2.93
N ALA A 214 1.43 18.43 -3.20
CA ALA A 214 0.24 19.22 -3.55
C ALA A 214 -0.33 20.03 -2.36
N LEU A 215 -0.03 19.65 -1.12
CA LEU A 215 -0.58 20.29 0.09
C LEU A 215 -0.11 21.75 0.28
N PRO A 216 1.20 22.09 0.24
CA PRO A 216 1.63 23.48 0.31
C PRO A 216 1.13 24.31 -0.89
N LEU A 217 1.09 23.72 -2.09
CA LEU A 217 0.53 24.37 -3.27
C LEU A 217 -0.95 24.71 -3.10
N LEU A 218 -1.72 23.79 -2.50
CA LEU A 218 -3.13 24.03 -2.17
C LEU A 218 -3.28 25.22 -1.22
N SER A 219 -2.47 25.31 -0.18
CA SER A 219 -2.49 26.47 0.74
C SER A 219 -2.16 27.79 0.02
N GLY A 220 -1.17 27.78 -0.89
CA GLY A 220 -0.85 28.94 -1.73
C GLY A 220 -2.04 29.38 -2.60
N LEU A 221 -2.69 28.44 -3.29
CA LEU A 221 -3.85 28.72 -4.14
C LEU A 221 -5.06 29.25 -3.36
N LEU A 222 -5.30 28.76 -2.14
CA LEU A 222 -6.36 29.28 -1.28
C LEU A 222 -6.07 30.72 -0.84
N THR A 223 -4.80 31.04 -0.55
CA THR A 223 -4.36 32.42 -0.25
C THR A 223 -4.60 33.34 -1.44
N GLU A 224 -4.23 32.93 -2.65
CA GLU A 224 -4.45 33.69 -3.89
C GLU A 224 -5.95 33.96 -4.14
N GLN A 225 -6.81 33.00 -3.77
CA GLN A 225 -8.27 33.12 -3.87
C GLN A 225 -8.90 33.91 -2.70
N SER A 226 -8.09 34.47 -1.80
CA SER A 226 -8.55 35.17 -0.59
C SER A 226 -9.43 34.32 0.32
N ILE A 227 -9.19 33.01 0.36
CA ILE A 227 -9.87 32.06 1.24
C ILE A 227 -9.05 31.92 2.52
N ALA A 228 -9.58 32.45 3.63
CA ALA A 228 -8.97 32.30 4.94
C ALA A 228 -8.97 30.81 5.36
N HIS A 229 -7.80 30.24 5.62
CA HIS A 229 -7.64 28.83 5.97
C HIS A 229 -6.50 28.59 6.97
N GLU A 230 -6.55 27.42 7.61
CA GLU A 230 -5.50 26.84 8.44
C GLU A 230 -5.33 25.38 8.00
N MET A 231 -4.11 24.92 7.73
CA MET A 231 -3.84 23.55 7.28
C MET A 231 -2.91 22.82 8.25
N THR A 232 -3.35 21.69 8.78
CA THR A 232 -2.53 20.79 9.59
C THR A 232 -2.10 19.58 8.75
N ILE A 233 -0.80 19.30 8.66
CA ILE A 233 -0.25 18.15 7.93
C ILE A 233 0.39 17.21 8.96
N VAL A 234 -0.19 16.03 9.14
CA VAL A 234 0.19 15.05 10.17
C VAL A 234 0.82 13.82 9.53
N GLY A 235 1.99 13.41 10.02
CA GLY A 235 2.60 12.15 9.61
C GLY A 235 4.11 12.18 9.55
N GLU A 236 4.66 11.17 8.88
CA GLU A 236 6.07 11.04 8.55
C GLU A 236 6.25 10.24 7.27
N GLY A 237 7.44 10.28 6.69
CA GLY A 237 7.78 9.49 5.52
C GLY A 237 9.02 10.01 4.81
N PRO A 238 9.41 9.38 3.70
CA PRO A 238 10.57 9.78 2.92
C PRO A 238 10.53 11.26 2.47
N ALA A 239 9.35 11.81 2.19
CA ALA A 239 9.18 13.19 1.74
C ALA A 239 9.14 14.23 2.88
N LYS A 240 9.51 13.86 4.12
CA LYS A 240 9.41 14.76 5.28
C LYS A 240 10.25 16.03 5.10
N GLN A 241 11.49 15.89 4.63
CA GLN A 241 12.40 17.02 4.47
C GLN A 241 11.90 17.96 3.37
N ASP A 242 11.51 17.41 2.23
CA ASP A 242 10.95 18.17 1.10
C ASP A 242 9.71 18.96 1.51
N LEU A 243 8.83 18.37 2.33
CA LEU A 243 7.65 19.06 2.86
C LEU A 243 8.03 20.20 3.80
N ILE A 244 9.01 20.00 4.69
CA ILE A 244 9.51 21.06 5.58
C ILE A 244 10.01 22.24 4.75
N GLU A 245 10.80 21.97 3.70
CA GLU A 245 11.34 22.99 2.80
C GLU A 245 10.23 23.68 2.00
N SER A 246 9.30 22.91 1.43
CA SER A 246 8.17 23.44 0.64
C SER A 246 7.19 24.26 1.48
N CYS A 247 7.12 24.03 2.79
CA CYS A 247 6.28 24.78 3.71
C CYS A 247 7.00 26.00 4.32
N GLN A 248 8.28 26.25 4.00
CA GLN A 248 8.98 27.44 4.50
C GLN A 248 8.28 28.71 4.00
N GLY A 249 7.81 29.56 4.92
CA GLY A 249 7.07 30.77 4.59
C GLY A 249 5.57 30.57 4.33
N CYS A 250 5.04 29.35 4.45
CA CYS A 250 3.60 29.11 4.44
C CYS A 250 3.00 29.48 5.80
N GLU A 251 2.49 30.70 5.95
CA GLU A 251 1.94 31.20 7.23
C GLU A 251 0.74 30.39 7.76
N HIS A 252 0.03 29.69 6.88
CA HIS A 252 -1.19 28.95 7.19
C HIS A 252 -1.00 27.43 7.33
N VAL A 253 0.23 26.92 7.24
CA VAL A 253 0.51 25.47 7.26
C VAL A 253 1.28 25.09 8.53
N THR A 254 0.76 24.10 9.26
CA THR A 254 1.42 23.49 10.42
C THR A 254 1.76 22.04 10.13
N LEU A 255 3.06 21.71 10.09
CA LEU A 255 3.55 20.34 10.03
C LEU A 255 3.63 19.73 11.44
N ARG A 256 3.08 18.52 11.61
CA ARG A 256 3.17 17.72 12.83
C ARG A 256 3.77 16.35 12.50
N GLY A 257 4.43 15.74 13.49
CA GLY A 257 4.89 14.35 13.38
C GLY A 257 3.74 13.34 13.35
N LYS A 258 4.05 12.08 13.61
CA LYS A 258 3.05 11.03 13.82
C LYS A 258 2.09 11.45 14.95
N ALA A 259 0.82 11.14 14.77
CA ALA A 259 -0.20 11.22 15.81
C ALA A 259 -0.67 9.79 16.13
N ASP A 260 -0.88 9.51 17.42
CA ASP A 260 -1.59 8.30 17.81
C ASP A 260 -3.08 8.37 17.43
N GLN A 261 -3.81 7.28 17.66
CA GLN A 261 -5.22 7.19 17.30
C GLN A 261 -6.10 8.22 18.02
N ASN A 262 -5.83 8.49 19.30
CA ASN A 262 -6.60 9.45 20.09
C ASN A 262 -6.25 10.88 19.70
N GLU A 263 -4.97 11.16 19.48
CA GLU A 263 -4.49 12.44 18.98
C GLU A 263 -5.08 12.75 17.60
N LEU A 264 -5.07 11.79 16.68
CA LEU A 264 -5.64 11.95 15.35
C LEU A 264 -7.16 12.14 15.43
N ALA A 265 -7.88 11.36 16.24
CA ALA A 265 -9.32 11.55 16.45
C ALA A 265 -9.65 12.96 16.99
N ASN A 266 -8.87 13.48 17.94
CA ASN A 266 -9.01 14.83 18.47
C ASN A 266 -8.71 15.92 17.43
N LEU A 267 -7.71 15.71 16.57
CA LEU A 267 -7.45 16.61 15.46
C LEU A 267 -8.63 16.59 14.49
N LEU A 268 -9.04 15.41 14.01
CA LEU A 268 -10.15 15.27 13.07
C LEU A 268 -11.46 15.84 13.61
N SER A 269 -11.76 15.70 14.90
CA SER A 269 -12.97 16.27 15.51
C SER A 269 -12.99 17.80 15.51
N THR A 270 -11.84 18.47 15.39
CA THR A 270 -11.70 19.94 15.40
C THR A 270 -11.44 20.57 14.03
N HIS A 271 -11.28 19.78 12.97
CA HIS A 271 -11.03 20.23 11.60
C HIS A 271 -12.28 20.07 10.72
N ASP A 272 -12.46 20.96 9.75
CA ASP A 272 -13.65 20.98 8.88
C ASP A 272 -13.55 19.99 7.74
N ALA A 273 -12.37 19.93 7.10
CA ALA A 273 -12.15 19.13 5.91
C ALA A 273 -10.84 18.33 5.96
N PHE A 274 -10.94 17.05 5.58
CA PHE A 274 -9.79 16.15 5.42
C PHE A 274 -9.36 16.15 3.96
N VAL A 275 -8.13 16.55 3.67
CA VAL A 275 -7.63 16.67 2.29
C VAL A 275 -6.78 15.46 1.94
N LEU A 276 -7.07 14.81 0.81
CA LEU A 276 -6.32 13.64 0.32
C LEU A 276 -5.94 13.80 -1.17
N PRO A 277 -4.71 14.24 -1.50
CA PRO A 277 -4.27 14.45 -2.88
C PRO A 277 -3.79 13.19 -3.61
N SER A 278 -4.00 12.01 -3.02
CA SER A 278 -3.37 10.75 -3.45
C SER A 278 -3.76 10.32 -4.86
N ARG A 279 -2.80 9.72 -5.59
CA ARG A 279 -3.00 9.17 -6.93
C ARG A 279 -3.81 7.87 -6.92
N TYR A 280 -3.55 7.01 -5.93
CA TYR A 280 -4.19 5.72 -5.75
C TYR A 280 -4.20 5.31 -4.28
N GLU A 281 -5.27 4.64 -3.85
CA GLU A 281 -5.55 4.28 -2.46
C GLU A 281 -6.46 3.06 -2.38
N GLY A 282 -6.01 1.96 -1.78
CA GLY A 282 -6.87 0.78 -1.58
C GLY A 282 -8.18 1.13 -0.87
N LEU A 283 -8.06 1.72 0.32
CA LEU A 283 -9.08 2.51 1.02
C LEU A 283 -8.38 3.27 2.15
N SER A 284 -8.53 4.60 2.22
CA SER A 284 -7.80 5.40 3.22
C SER A 284 -8.45 5.33 4.60
N ILE A 285 -7.79 4.67 5.57
CA ILE A 285 -8.29 4.60 6.96
C ILE A 285 -8.39 5.98 7.60
N ALA A 286 -7.40 6.85 7.41
CA ALA A 286 -7.43 8.21 7.95
C ALA A 286 -8.60 9.04 7.40
N MET A 287 -8.99 8.80 6.15
CA MET A 287 -10.19 9.40 5.56
C MET A 287 -11.48 8.83 6.17
N LEU A 288 -11.54 7.51 6.44
CA LEU A 288 -12.68 6.91 7.13
C LEU A 288 -12.81 7.45 8.56
N GLU A 289 -11.69 7.65 9.26
CA GLU A 289 -11.65 8.31 10.57
C GLU A 289 -12.13 9.76 10.47
N ALA A 290 -11.78 10.47 9.39
CA ALA A 290 -12.28 11.81 9.14
C ALA A 290 -13.81 11.82 8.95
N LEU A 291 -14.36 10.93 8.11
CA LEU A 291 -15.80 10.75 7.95
C LEU A 291 -16.46 10.47 9.30
N ALA A 292 -15.89 9.56 10.10
CA ALA A 292 -16.39 9.20 11.42
C ALA A 292 -16.41 10.38 12.40
N GLN A 293 -15.49 11.34 12.27
CA GLN A 293 -15.48 12.56 13.07
C GLN A 293 -16.26 13.71 12.43
N GLY A 294 -16.98 13.48 11.32
CA GLY A 294 -17.66 14.53 10.57
C GLY A 294 -16.70 15.55 9.93
N CYS A 295 -15.41 15.22 9.83
CA CYS A 295 -14.42 15.99 9.08
C CYS A 295 -14.57 15.64 7.59
N VAL A 296 -15.08 16.58 6.80
CA VAL A 296 -15.56 16.32 5.43
C VAL A 296 -14.40 15.99 4.50
N PRO A 297 -14.35 14.81 3.86
CA PRO A 297 -13.27 14.50 2.93
C PRO A 297 -13.33 15.37 1.67
N VAL A 298 -12.17 15.85 1.24
CA VAL A 298 -11.91 16.53 -0.02
C VAL A 298 -10.75 15.80 -0.68
N VAL A 299 -11.06 14.94 -1.64
CA VAL A 299 -10.09 13.98 -2.19
C VAL A 299 -9.89 14.20 -3.68
N THR A 300 -8.73 13.82 -4.21
CA THR A 300 -8.58 13.64 -5.66
C THR A 300 -9.26 12.36 -6.12
N ARG A 301 -9.80 12.38 -7.33
CA ARG A 301 -10.22 11.18 -8.05
C ARG A 301 -9.08 10.16 -8.09
N SER A 302 -9.41 8.90 -7.85
CA SER A 302 -8.47 7.79 -7.85
C SER A 302 -9.18 6.55 -8.36
N GLU A 303 -8.54 5.78 -9.24
CA GLU A 303 -9.05 4.49 -9.73
C GLU A 303 -8.96 3.39 -8.65
N SER A 304 -9.35 3.70 -7.42
CA SER A 304 -9.20 2.84 -6.25
C SER A 304 -10.39 3.00 -5.29
N GLY A 305 -10.25 2.68 -4.00
CA GLY A 305 -11.41 2.57 -3.10
C GLY A 305 -11.87 3.85 -2.42
N THR A 306 -11.13 4.96 -2.50
CA THR A 306 -11.48 6.21 -1.82
C THR A 306 -12.86 6.75 -2.22
N GLU A 307 -13.20 6.66 -3.51
CA GLU A 307 -14.47 7.19 -4.04
C GLU A 307 -15.68 6.41 -3.54
N GLN A 308 -15.53 5.11 -3.21
CA GLN A 308 -16.64 4.31 -2.68
C GLN A 308 -17.13 4.81 -1.30
N ALA A 309 -16.25 5.48 -0.55
CA ALA A 309 -16.55 5.97 0.79
C ALA A 309 -17.22 7.35 0.77
N ILE A 310 -17.24 8.03 -0.39
CA ILE A 310 -17.71 9.41 -0.51
C ILE A 310 -18.83 9.49 -1.54
N THR A 311 -19.98 10.01 -1.12
CA THR A 311 -21.01 10.47 -2.06
C THR A 311 -20.72 11.93 -2.38
N HIS A 312 -20.25 12.18 -3.61
CA HIS A 312 -19.81 13.51 -4.04
C HIS A 312 -20.90 14.58 -3.82
N CYS A 313 -20.51 15.73 -3.28
CA CYS A 313 -21.39 16.84 -2.87
C CYS A 313 -22.40 16.52 -1.75
N GLU A 314 -22.40 15.31 -1.19
CA GLU A 314 -23.30 14.91 -0.10
C GLU A 314 -22.57 14.60 1.20
N THR A 315 -21.54 13.76 1.16
CA THR A 315 -20.69 13.38 2.33
C THR A 315 -19.24 13.83 2.18
N GLY A 316 -18.86 14.36 1.02
CA GLY A 316 -17.53 14.87 0.74
C GLY A 316 -17.41 15.43 -0.67
N MET A 317 -16.22 15.89 -1.02
CA MET A 317 -15.88 16.46 -2.32
C MET A 317 -14.83 15.59 -3.02
N ILE A 318 -14.97 15.44 -4.33
CA ILE A 318 -14.06 14.68 -5.19
C ILE A 318 -13.59 15.63 -6.28
N ALA A 319 -12.30 15.94 -6.28
CA ALA A 319 -11.66 16.74 -7.30
C ALA A 319 -11.44 15.90 -8.55
N ASP A 320 -11.99 16.36 -9.68
CA ASP A 320 -11.78 15.73 -10.99
C ASP A 320 -10.38 16.05 -11.50
N VAL A 321 -9.43 15.20 -11.10
CA VAL A 321 -8.00 15.32 -11.40
C VAL A 321 -7.54 13.97 -11.93
N ALA A 322 -6.81 13.96 -13.04
CA ALA A 322 -6.28 12.73 -13.61
C ALA A 322 -5.27 12.05 -12.63
N PRO A 323 -5.22 10.72 -12.57
CA PRO A 323 -4.26 10.01 -11.69
C PRO A 323 -2.79 10.38 -11.96
N ASP A 324 -2.44 10.69 -13.20
CA ASP A 324 -1.10 11.08 -13.65
C ASP A 324 -0.84 12.59 -13.60
N ALA A 325 -1.83 13.40 -13.18
CA ALA A 325 -1.66 14.83 -13.04
C ALA A 325 -0.54 15.16 -12.03
N ASP A 326 0.13 16.29 -12.29
CA ASP A 326 1.14 16.84 -11.39
C ASP A 326 0.53 17.39 -10.08
N GLU A 327 1.41 17.78 -9.18
CA GLU A 327 1.08 18.30 -7.86
C GLU A 327 0.27 19.60 -7.92
N TYR A 328 0.53 20.46 -8.91
CA TYR A 328 -0.14 21.76 -9.04
C TYR A 328 -1.57 21.60 -9.57
N GLU A 329 -1.77 20.77 -10.59
CA GLU A 329 -3.08 20.43 -11.13
C GLU A 329 -3.96 19.79 -10.05
N ALA A 330 -3.40 18.89 -9.25
CA ALA A 330 -4.09 18.30 -8.10
C ALA A 330 -4.46 19.35 -7.04
N ALA A 331 -3.51 20.23 -6.68
CA ALA A 331 -3.76 21.31 -5.74
C ALA A 331 -4.87 22.26 -6.24
N ARG A 332 -4.88 22.59 -7.53
CA ARG A 332 -5.92 23.43 -8.16
C ARG A 332 -7.30 22.77 -8.10
N GLY A 333 -7.39 21.48 -8.41
CA GLY A 333 -8.64 20.73 -8.31
C GLY A 333 -9.18 20.69 -6.88
N LEU A 334 -8.31 20.48 -5.89
CA LEU A 334 -8.66 20.51 -4.47
C LEU A 334 -9.09 21.91 -4.02
N ALA A 335 -8.41 22.98 -4.45
CA ALA A 335 -8.78 24.36 -4.15
C ALA A 335 -10.17 24.71 -4.69
N ALA A 336 -10.49 24.27 -5.91
CA ALA A 336 -11.82 24.43 -6.49
C ALA A 336 -12.90 23.68 -5.69
N CYS A 337 -12.59 22.48 -5.19
CA CYS A 337 -13.49 21.73 -4.32
C CYS A 337 -13.73 22.42 -2.98
N ILE A 338 -12.68 22.99 -2.36
CA ILE A 338 -12.79 23.75 -1.11
C ILE A 338 -13.64 25.01 -1.32
N SER A 339 -13.39 25.74 -2.42
CA SER A 339 -14.21 26.90 -2.80
C SER A 339 -15.69 26.54 -2.93
N ASN A 340 -15.99 25.41 -3.59
CA ASN A 340 -17.36 24.92 -3.75
C ASN A 340 -17.95 24.45 -2.40
N LEU A 341 -17.18 23.75 -1.57
CA LEU A 341 -17.58 23.30 -0.24
C LEU A 341 -18.07 24.48 0.62
N LEU A 342 -17.37 25.63 0.57
CA LEU A 342 -17.75 26.84 1.30
C LEU A 342 -19.10 27.44 0.87
N THR A 343 -19.63 27.04 -0.29
CA THR A 343 -20.98 27.45 -0.77
C THR A 343 -22.09 26.49 -0.32
N LYS A 344 -21.75 25.36 0.31
CA LYS A 344 -22.69 24.33 0.75
C LYS A 344 -23.06 24.47 2.21
N ASP A 345 -24.10 23.75 2.62
CA ASP A 345 -24.37 23.48 4.03
C ASP A 345 -23.36 22.44 4.56
N THR A 346 -22.25 22.94 5.08
CA THR A 346 -21.14 22.13 5.59
C THR A 346 -21.50 21.39 6.87
N THR A 347 -22.42 21.92 7.68
CA THR A 347 -22.95 21.24 8.87
C THR A 347 -23.74 20.01 8.45
N ALA A 348 -24.71 20.15 7.54
CA ALA A 348 -25.47 19.01 7.06
C ALA A 348 -24.60 17.97 6.32
N MET A 349 -23.57 18.43 5.60
CA MET A 349 -22.59 17.52 4.97
C MET A 349 -21.76 16.74 6.01
N SER A 350 -21.32 17.41 7.07
CA SER A 350 -20.60 16.79 8.20
C SER A 350 -21.45 15.72 8.90
N GLU A 351 -22.73 16.01 9.15
CA GLU A 351 -23.67 15.07 9.77
C GLU A 351 -23.92 13.84 8.87
N ARG A 352 -24.09 14.05 7.56
CA ARG A 352 -24.24 12.94 6.61
C ARG A 352 -22.98 12.08 6.52
N ALA A 353 -21.80 12.70 6.48
CA ALA A 353 -20.52 12.00 6.49
C ALA A 353 -20.37 11.10 7.72
N HIS A 354 -20.71 11.62 8.90
CA HIS A 354 -20.69 10.87 10.15
C HIS A 354 -21.69 9.71 10.17
N ALA A 355 -22.94 9.97 9.76
CA ALA A 355 -23.98 8.94 9.72
C ALA A 355 -23.59 7.81 8.74
N ASP A 356 -23.07 8.16 7.57
CA ASP A 356 -22.60 7.21 6.57
C ASP A 356 -21.47 6.33 7.12
N ALA A 357 -20.45 6.93 7.77
CA ALA A 357 -19.39 6.19 8.45
C ALA A 357 -19.92 5.23 9.52
N LYS A 358 -20.90 5.67 10.34
CA LYS A 358 -21.54 4.82 11.35
C LYS A 358 -22.18 3.57 10.74
N THR A 359 -22.86 3.75 9.60
CA THR A 359 -23.59 2.67 8.93
C THR A 359 -22.72 1.70 8.15
N ARG A 360 -21.62 2.17 7.53
CA ARG A 360 -20.81 1.35 6.60
C ARG A 360 -19.43 0.97 7.13
N PHE A 361 -18.84 1.79 7.99
CA PHE A 361 -17.41 1.69 8.35
C PHE A 361 -17.17 1.64 9.86
N SER A 362 -18.21 1.50 10.68
CA SER A 362 -18.01 1.32 12.13
C SER A 362 -17.26 0.01 12.42
N LEU A 363 -16.49 -0.02 13.50
CA LEU A 363 -15.83 -1.25 13.97
C LEU A 363 -16.82 -2.42 14.06
N SER A 364 -18.05 -2.19 14.55
CA SER A 364 -19.04 -3.26 14.67
C SER A 364 -19.36 -3.94 13.33
N VAL A 365 -19.61 -3.15 12.27
CA VAL A 365 -19.90 -3.62 10.91
C VAL A 365 -18.68 -4.32 10.31
N HIS A 366 -17.49 -3.75 10.53
CA HIS A 366 -16.23 -4.35 10.10
C HIS A 366 -16.02 -5.74 10.73
N THR A 367 -16.19 -5.86 12.05
CA THR A 367 -16.01 -7.12 12.77
C THR A 367 -17.05 -8.15 12.36
N ASP A 368 -18.31 -7.76 12.13
CA ASP A 368 -19.36 -8.66 11.60
C ASP A 368 -18.94 -9.20 10.22
N THR A 369 -18.51 -8.31 9.32
CA THR A 369 -18.07 -8.66 7.97
C THR A 369 -16.89 -9.63 7.98
N TRP A 370 -15.88 -9.35 8.81
CA TRP A 370 -14.72 -10.25 8.93
C TRP A 370 -15.06 -11.56 9.62
N ALA A 371 -15.91 -11.57 10.64
CA ALA A 371 -16.37 -12.81 11.28
C ALA A 371 -17.05 -13.72 10.26
N ASP A 372 -17.90 -13.16 9.39
CA ASP A 372 -18.53 -13.91 8.30
C ASP A 372 -17.50 -14.43 7.29
N VAL A 373 -16.53 -13.62 6.87
CA VAL A 373 -15.46 -14.05 5.96
C VAL A 373 -14.66 -15.21 6.55
N LEU A 374 -14.27 -15.10 7.82
CA LEU A 374 -13.47 -16.11 8.52
C LEU A 374 -14.27 -17.39 8.72
N LEU A 375 -15.54 -17.30 9.12
CA LEU A 375 -16.44 -18.45 9.23
C LEU A 375 -16.65 -19.15 7.89
N ASN A 376 -16.82 -18.39 6.80
CA ASN A 376 -16.90 -18.95 5.46
C ASN A 376 -15.58 -19.62 5.03
N ALA A 377 -14.42 -19.09 5.43
CA ALA A 377 -13.13 -19.71 5.17
C ALA A 377 -12.97 -21.03 5.96
N ALA A 378 -13.31 -21.04 7.26
CA ALA A 378 -13.28 -22.23 8.12
C ALA A 378 -14.13 -23.38 7.54
N ASN A 379 -15.33 -23.04 7.06
CA ASN A 379 -16.29 -23.99 6.50
C ASN A 379 -16.01 -24.39 5.04
N SER A 380 -15.08 -23.73 4.34
CA SER A 380 -14.74 -24.11 2.97
C SER A 380 -13.91 -25.38 2.92
N GLU A 381 -13.91 -26.04 1.75
CA GLU A 381 -12.97 -27.12 1.47
C GLU A 381 -11.53 -26.67 1.72
N SER A 382 -10.71 -27.60 2.22
CA SER A 382 -9.29 -27.33 2.44
C SER A 382 -8.58 -27.12 1.10
N ARG A 383 -7.72 -26.10 1.08
CA ARG A 383 -6.88 -25.77 -0.06
C ARG A 383 -5.42 -25.98 0.32
N PHE A 384 -4.63 -26.43 -0.65
CA PHE A 384 -3.27 -26.90 -0.38
C PHE A 384 -2.27 -26.12 -1.21
N TRP A 385 -1.12 -25.83 -0.59
CA TRP A 385 0.03 -25.36 -1.33
C TRP A 385 0.65 -26.53 -2.12
N PRO A 386 0.91 -26.40 -3.43
CA PRO A 386 1.53 -27.47 -4.20
C PRO A 386 2.93 -27.79 -3.65
N ALA A 387 3.16 -29.03 -3.20
CA ALA A 387 4.43 -29.43 -2.59
C ALA A 387 5.66 -29.24 -3.50
N SER A 388 5.45 -29.20 -4.82
CA SER A 388 6.51 -28.93 -5.80
C SER A 388 6.86 -27.45 -5.97
N ARG A 389 6.10 -26.52 -5.35
CA ARG A 389 6.35 -25.07 -5.42
C ARG A 389 7.08 -24.61 -4.16
N PRO A 390 8.18 -23.85 -4.27
CA PRO A 390 8.81 -23.23 -3.11
C PRO A 390 7.80 -22.36 -2.36
N CYS A 391 7.75 -22.46 -1.03
CA CYS A 391 6.87 -21.59 -0.21
C CYS A 391 7.30 -20.12 -0.29
N ALA A 392 8.59 -19.87 -0.51
CA ALA A 392 9.14 -18.54 -0.64
C ALA A 392 8.60 -17.83 -1.90
N PHE A 393 8.08 -16.62 -1.71
CA PHE A 393 7.80 -15.73 -2.83
C PHE A 393 9.09 -15.08 -3.28
N THR A 394 9.73 -15.67 -4.29
CA THR A 394 10.57 -14.89 -5.18
C THR A 394 9.62 -14.33 -6.22
N GLY A 395 9.22 -13.06 -6.07
CA GLY A 395 8.27 -12.42 -6.97
C GLY A 395 8.87 -12.17 -8.34
N GLY A 396 9.48 -13.17 -8.99
CA GLY A 396 10.43 -12.95 -10.08
C GLY A 396 11.31 -11.76 -9.73
N GLY A 397 11.89 -11.77 -8.52
CA GLY A 397 12.43 -10.62 -7.82
C GLY A 397 11.91 -10.67 -6.38
N GLY A 398 12.73 -11.14 -5.44
CA GLY A 398 12.44 -11.08 -3.99
C GLY A 398 12.24 -9.64 -3.46
N PRO A 399 12.56 -9.33 -2.18
CA PRO A 399 12.09 -8.11 -1.51
C PRO A 399 12.38 -6.85 -2.33
N SER A 400 11.44 -5.91 -2.31
CA SER A 400 11.36 -4.70 -3.17
C SER A 400 12.69 -4.36 -3.84
N GLY A 401 12.84 -4.81 -5.08
CA GLY A 401 14.07 -4.66 -5.84
C GLY A 401 15.14 -5.71 -5.53
N SER A 402 14.86 -6.99 -5.36
CA SER A 402 15.93 -8.00 -5.50
C SER A 402 15.87 -8.66 -6.89
N VAL A 403 16.92 -9.38 -7.24
CA VAL A 403 17.16 -9.88 -8.59
C VAL A 403 16.22 -11.04 -8.94
N PRO A 404 15.39 -10.93 -9.99
CA PRO A 404 14.63 -12.04 -10.56
C PRO A 404 15.49 -13.25 -10.91
N THR A 405 14.89 -14.44 -10.91
CA THR A 405 15.56 -15.64 -11.44
C THR A 405 16.03 -15.40 -12.88
N GLY A 406 17.32 -15.60 -13.13
CA GLY A 406 17.96 -15.30 -14.42
C GLY A 406 18.37 -13.84 -14.64
N GLY A 407 18.10 -12.92 -13.71
CA GLY A 407 18.49 -11.50 -13.83
C GLY A 407 20.00 -11.30 -13.95
N ALA A 408 20.79 -12.09 -13.22
CA ALA A 408 22.24 -12.10 -13.35
C ALA A 408 22.73 -12.56 -14.74
N GLU A 409 22.05 -13.52 -15.36
CA GLU A 409 22.41 -14.03 -16.69
C GLU A 409 22.02 -13.04 -17.79
N ARG A 410 20.82 -12.46 -17.71
CA ARG A 410 20.36 -11.37 -18.57
C ARG A 410 21.29 -10.16 -18.51
N LEU A 411 21.73 -9.77 -17.31
CA LEU A 411 22.70 -8.69 -17.17
C LEU A 411 24.04 -9.06 -17.83
N ARG A 412 24.53 -10.29 -17.66
CA ARG A 412 25.75 -10.73 -18.36
C ARG A 412 25.59 -10.68 -19.89
N GLU A 413 24.45 -11.08 -20.43
CA GLU A 413 24.17 -11.03 -21.86
C GLU A 413 24.18 -9.59 -22.38
N VAL A 414 23.48 -8.67 -21.69
CA VAL A 414 23.45 -7.25 -22.06
C VAL A 414 24.84 -6.62 -21.95
N LEU A 415 25.57 -6.87 -20.85
CA LEU A 415 26.92 -6.34 -20.68
C LEU A 415 27.91 -6.91 -21.70
N ALA A 416 27.75 -8.17 -22.12
CA ALA A 416 28.56 -8.76 -23.18
C ALA A 416 28.34 -8.07 -24.53
N GLN A 417 27.10 -7.66 -24.84
CA GLN A 417 26.79 -6.86 -26.03
C GLN A 417 27.35 -5.44 -25.95
N LEU A 418 27.56 -4.93 -24.74
CA LEU A 418 28.05 -3.58 -24.45
C LEU A 418 29.55 -3.54 -24.11
N ALA A 419 30.29 -4.64 -24.30
CA ALA A 419 31.68 -4.76 -23.88
C ALA A 419 32.54 -3.57 -24.36
N GLY A 420 33.12 -2.83 -23.41
CA GLY A 420 33.98 -1.67 -23.66
C GLY A 420 33.26 -0.34 -23.90
N ARG A 421 31.93 -0.30 -23.81
CA ARG A 421 31.14 0.93 -23.92
C ARG A 421 30.89 1.57 -22.55
N PRO A 422 30.94 2.91 -22.43
CA PRO A 422 30.59 3.59 -21.20
C PRO A 422 29.08 3.55 -20.99
N VAL A 423 28.64 3.06 -19.83
CA VAL A 423 27.21 2.87 -19.51
C VAL A 423 26.77 3.67 -18.29
N VAL A 424 25.50 4.05 -18.27
CA VAL A 424 24.77 4.45 -17.07
C VAL A 424 23.84 3.30 -16.66
N ILE A 425 23.76 3.01 -15.36
CA ILE A 425 22.80 2.03 -14.84
C ILE A 425 21.61 2.80 -14.28
N HIS A 426 20.40 2.56 -14.80
CA HIS A 426 19.18 3.16 -14.27
C HIS A 426 18.59 2.27 -13.17
N GLY A 427 18.47 2.84 -11.97
CA GLY A 427 17.88 2.24 -10.77
C GLY A 427 18.95 1.93 -9.72
N GLY A 428 19.02 2.74 -8.66
CA GLY A 428 19.94 2.59 -7.52
C GLY A 428 19.44 1.67 -6.40
N GLY A 429 18.32 0.99 -6.62
CA GLY A 429 17.71 0.11 -5.64
C GLY A 429 18.51 -1.16 -5.33
N ARG A 430 17.94 -2.00 -4.45
CA ARG A 430 18.52 -3.27 -4.00
C ARG A 430 18.95 -4.20 -5.15
N HIS A 431 18.35 -4.06 -6.33
CA HIS A 431 18.53 -4.96 -7.46
C HIS A 431 19.92 -4.75 -8.06
N THR A 432 20.27 -3.48 -8.22
CA THR A 432 21.58 -3.03 -8.66
C THR A 432 22.65 -3.33 -7.62
N LEU A 433 22.33 -3.23 -6.33
CA LEU A 433 23.25 -3.64 -5.26
C LEU A 433 23.57 -5.14 -5.32
N ASP A 434 22.56 -6.00 -5.52
CA ASP A 434 22.73 -7.45 -5.61
C ASP A 434 23.44 -7.88 -6.92
N LEU A 435 23.32 -7.10 -8.00
CA LEU A 435 24.03 -7.31 -9.27
C LEU A 435 25.40 -6.63 -9.35
N ALA A 436 25.78 -5.83 -8.34
CA ALA A 436 27.03 -5.06 -8.33
C ALA A 436 28.30 -5.85 -8.69
N PRO A 437 28.47 -7.13 -8.26
CA PRO A 437 29.65 -7.91 -8.65
C PRO A 437 29.82 -8.10 -10.16
N LEU A 438 28.73 -8.06 -10.93
CA LEU A 438 28.76 -8.19 -12.39
C LEU A 438 29.14 -6.87 -13.09
N LEU A 439 28.90 -5.74 -12.42
CA LEU A 439 29.20 -4.41 -12.92
C LEU A 439 30.67 -4.01 -12.70
N ALA A 440 31.40 -4.70 -11.84
CA ALA A 440 32.77 -4.36 -11.45
C ALA A 440 33.77 -4.27 -12.63
N ASN A 441 33.52 -5.00 -13.72
CA ASN A 441 34.36 -5.01 -14.93
C ASN A 441 33.74 -4.24 -16.11
N THR A 442 32.71 -3.44 -15.85
CA THR A 442 32.03 -2.62 -16.86
C THR A 442 32.42 -1.15 -16.67
N ASP A 443 32.56 -0.38 -17.75
CA ASP A 443 32.80 1.08 -17.68
C ASP A 443 31.51 1.83 -17.28
N VAL A 444 31.11 1.69 -16.02
CA VAL A 444 29.94 2.37 -15.44
C VAL A 444 30.32 3.81 -15.08
N ARG A 445 29.64 4.78 -15.68
CA ARG A 445 29.90 6.22 -15.50
C ARG A 445 29.10 6.85 -14.38
N ALA A 446 27.86 6.41 -14.20
CA ALA A 446 26.98 6.87 -13.14
C ALA A 446 25.82 5.89 -12.92
N ILE A 447 25.15 6.06 -11.78
CA ILE A 447 23.83 5.50 -11.52
C ILE A 447 22.81 6.61 -11.75
N ALA A 448 21.87 6.40 -12.66
CA ALA A 448 20.72 7.29 -12.78
C ALA A 448 19.59 6.76 -11.90
N ASP A 449 18.93 7.65 -11.18
CA ASP A 449 17.74 7.32 -10.40
C ASP A 449 16.75 8.47 -10.50
N ASP A 450 15.45 8.15 -10.58
CA ASP A 450 14.39 9.16 -10.60
C ASP A 450 14.27 9.91 -9.25
N ASP A 451 14.88 9.37 -8.18
CA ASP A 451 15.02 10.01 -6.87
C ASP A 451 16.51 9.98 -6.44
N PRO A 452 17.34 10.90 -6.98
CA PRO A 452 18.78 10.90 -6.71
C PRO A 452 19.10 11.25 -5.24
N ALA A 453 18.18 11.89 -4.51
CA ALA A 453 18.34 12.22 -3.10
C ALA A 453 18.29 10.97 -2.19
N ARG A 454 17.67 9.89 -2.67
CA ARG A 454 17.44 8.64 -1.91
C ARG A 454 18.70 7.95 -1.38
N PHE A 455 19.84 8.08 -2.05
CA PHE A 455 21.05 7.29 -1.77
C PHE A 455 22.30 8.14 -1.52
N GLY A 456 22.14 9.46 -1.33
CA GLY A 456 23.26 10.42 -1.22
C GLY A 456 23.99 10.66 -2.55
N GLU A 457 25.19 11.24 -2.54
CA GLU A 457 25.88 11.64 -3.77
C GLU A 457 26.43 10.47 -4.61
N LYS A 458 26.60 9.28 -4.00
CA LYS A 458 27.24 8.11 -4.64
C LYS A 458 26.62 6.79 -4.20
N LEU A 459 26.53 5.85 -5.13
CA LEU A 459 26.18 4.44 -4.90
C LEU A 459 27.27 3.53 -5.47
N LEU A 460 27.81 2.61 -4.66
CA LEU A 460 28.88 1.68 -5.04
C LEU A 460 30.14 2.38 -5.61
N GLY A 461 30.36 3.65 -5.22
CA GLY A 461 31.47 4.49 -5.69
C GLY A 461 31.16 5.33 -6.94
N TRP A 462 30.06 5.04 -7.65
CA TRP A 462 29.60 5.84 -8.79
C TRP A 462 28.70 6.99 -8.35
N ARG A 463 28.76 8.11 -9.08
CA ARG A 463 27.90 9.26 -8.81
C ARG A 463 26.45 8.92 -9.13
N ILE A 464 25.54 9.44 -8.32
CA ILE A 464 24.12 9.39 -8.61
C ILE A 464 23.75 10.64 -9.37
N ILE A 465 22.98 10.47 -10.43
CA ILE A 465 22.60 11.55 -11.33
C ILE A 465 21.11 11.49 -11.63
N ASP A 466 20.58 12.64 -12.01
CA ASP A 466 19.27 12.73 -12.65
C ASP A 466 19.31 12.09 -14.05
N PRO A 467 18.25 11.38 -14.49
CA PRO A 467 18.13 10.87 -15.85
C PRO A 467 18.43 11.88 -16.96
N GLU A 468 18.04 13.15 -16.80
CA GLU A 468 18.26 14.26 -17.74
C GLU A 468 19.75 14.63 -17.90
N SER A 469 20.61 14.16 -17.00
CA SER A 469 22.04 14.47 -16.97
C SER A 469 22.93 13.34 -17.52
N ALA A 470 22.36 12.25 -18.05
CA ALA A 470 23.10 11.05 -18.41
C ALA A 470 24.15 11.25 -19.52
N ALA A 471 23.88 12.08 -20.54
CA ALA A 471 24.86 12.35 -21.58
C ALA A 471 26.11 13.07 -21.05
N MET A 472 25.99 13.87 -19.99
CA MET A 472 27.11 14.61 -19.40
C MET A 472 28.17 13.71 -18.76
N THR A 473 27.84 12.44 -18.51
CA THR A 473 28.79 11.46 -17.97
C THR A 473 29.69 10.84 -19.05
N GLY A 474 29.42 11.14 -20.32
CA GLY A 474 30.09 10.52 -21.47
C GLY A 474 29.66 9.07 -21.74
N ALA A 475 28.51 8.64 -21.20
CA ALA A 475 27.95 7.33 -21.49
C ALA A 475 27.29 7.30 -22.87
N THR A 476 27.33 6.14 -23.53
CA THR A 476 26.66 5.90 -24.81
C THR A 476 25.41 5.05 -24.69
N ASP A 477 25.25 4.38 -23.54
CA ASP A 477 24.20 3.39 -23.32
C ASP A 477 23.68 3.47 -21.87
N VAL A 478 22.40 3.16 -21.69
CA VAL A 478 21.72 3.04 -20.40
C VAL A 478 21.23 1.62 -20.23
N VAL A 479 21.54 0.98 -19.11
CA VAL A 479 20.99 -0.34 -18.76
C VAL A 479 19.99 -0.16 -17.62
N ILE A 480 18.72 -0.50 -17.86
CA ILE A 480 17.68 -0.48 -16.84
C ILE A 480 17.84 -1.68 -15.93
N SER A 481 18.33 -1.45 -14.72
CA SER A 481 18.59 -2.48 -13.70
C SER A 481 17.47 -2.52 -12.65
N SER A 482 16.24 -2.20 -13.02
CA SER A 482 15.09 -2.25 -12.11
C SER A 482 14.12 -3.34 -12.53
N ALA A 483 13.97 -4.39 -11.73
CA ALA A 483 12.98 -5.44 -12.00
C ALA A 483 11.53 -4.99 -11.75
N MET A 484 11.31 -4.14 -10.74
CA MET A 484 9.95 -3.70 -10.36
C MET A 484 9.44 -2.52 -11.17
N HIS A 485 10.34 -1.67 -11.68
CA HIS A 485 9.97 -0.45 -12.39
C HIS A 485 10.45 -0.44 -13.84
N GLU A 486 10.92 -1.58 -14.37
CA GLU A 486 11.48 -1.65 -15.72
C GLU A 486 10.54 -1.06 -16.76
N GLU A 487 9.27 -1.43 -16.73
CA GLU A 487 8.28 -1.00 -17.71
C GLU A 487 8.01 0.50 -17.62
N ALA A 488 7.90 1.04 -16.41
CA ALA A 488 7.70 2.47 -16.19
C ALA A 488 8.92 3.30 -16.67
N ILE A 489 10.14 2.79 -16.45
CA ILE A 489 11.37 3.43 -16.92
C ILE A 489 11.48 3.29 -18.44
N TRP A 490 11.16 2.12 -18.99
CA TRP A 490 11.16 1.85 -20.42
C TRP A 490 10.17 2.74 -21.18
N ASN A 491 8.99 2.99 -20.61
CA ASN A 491 7.99 3.87 -21.23
C ASN A 491 8.43 5.34 -21.25
N ARG A 492 9.29 5.76 -20.29
CA ARG A 492 9.88 7.11 -20.23
C ARG A 492 11.29 7.21 -20.82
N ARG A 493 11.76 6.18 -21.52
CA ARG A 493 13.13 6.11 -22.07
C ARG A 493 13.49 7.27 -23.03
N GLY A 494 12.50 8.02 -23.51
CA GLY A 494 12.70 9.24 -24.30
C GLY A 494 13.68 10.21 -23.63
N VAL A 495 13.68 10.30 -22.30
CA VAL A 495 14.64 11.11 -21.53
C VAL A 495 16.10 10.80 -21.89
N TYR A 496 16.42 9.55 -22.20
CA TYR A 496 17.75 9.11 -22.60
C TYR A 496 17.98 9.12 -24.11
N GLU A 497 16.95 8.75 -24.89
CA GLU A 497 17.04 8.71 -26.35
C GLU A 497 17.23 10.12 -26.94
N GLU A 498 16.57 11.14 -26.37
CA GLU A 498 16.72 12.55 -26.75
C GLU A 498 18.13 13.09 -26.47
N GLN A 499 18.80 12.54 -25.46
CA GLN A 499 20.20 12.82 -25.14
C GLN A 499 21.19 12.03 -26.03
N GLY A 500 20.71 11.14 -26.90
CA GLY A 500 21.53 10.33 -27.81
C GLY A 500 22.04 9.01 -27.23
N LEU A 501 21.54 8.57 -26.07
CA LEU A 501 21.92 7.28 -25.47
C LEU A 501 20.99 6.16 -25.97
N ARG A 502 21.53 4.94 -26.10
CA ARG A 502 20.71 3.74 -26.34
C ARG A 502 20.26 3.12 -25.03
N VAL A 503 18.99 2.72 -24.94
CA VAL A 503 18.43 2.15 -23.71
C VAL A 503 18.22 0.64 -23.84
N HIS A 504 18.72 -0.09 -22.85
CA HIS A 504 18.68 -1.55 -22.76
C HIS A 504 17.88 -1.97 -21.53
N ARG A 505 17.07 -3.00 -21.68
CA ARG A 505 16.28 -3.57 -20.58
C ARG A 505 16.72 -5.01 -20.32
N LEU A 506 16.65 -5.43 -19.06
CA LEU A 506 17.06 -6.78 -18.64
C LEU A 506 15.92 -7.78 -18.79
N TYR A 507 14.70 -7.35 -18.50
CA TYR A 507 13.50 -8.16 -18.56
C TYR A 507 12.72 -7.82 -19.83
N HIS A 508 12.00 -8.82 -20.33
CA HIS A 508 11.06 -8.63 -21.42
C HIS A 508 9.69 -8.84 -20.82
N ALA A 509 8.78 -7.86 -20.94
CA ALA A 509 7.36 -8.16 -20.78
C ALA A 509 7.08 -9.30 -21.77
N ALA A 510 6.73 -10.47 -21.26
CA ALA A 510 6.35 -11.59 -22.10
C ALA A 510 5.16 -11.10 -22.94
N ARG A 511 5.37 -10.92 -24.25
CA ARG A 511 4.24 -10.86 -25.17
C ARG A 511 3.49 -12.16 -24.97
N VAL A 512 2.23 -12.07 -24.55
CA VAL A 512 1.30 -13.18 -24.65
C VAL A 512 1.27 -13.53 -26.13
N GLU A 513 1.95 -14.60 -26.52
CA GLU A 513 1.75 -15.22 -27.82
C GLU A 513 0.30 -15.73 -27.83
N THR A 514 -0.58 -14.95 -28.44
CA THR A 514 -1.90 -15.44 -28.84
C THR A 514 -1.66 -16.64 -29.76
N LYS A 515 -1.92 -17.85 -29.25
CA LYS A 515 -2.03 -19.05 -30.10
C LYS A 515 -2.98 -18.74 -31.26
N PRO A 516 -2.66 -19.15 -32.50
CA PRO A 516 -3.59 -19.00 -33.62
C PRO A 516 -4.88 -19.74 -33.30
N SER A 517 -6.02 -19.06 -33.47
CA SER A 517 -7.32 -19.68 -33.34
C SER A 517 -7.45 -20.82 -34.35
N LEU A 518 -7.70 -22.03 -33.87
CA LEU A 518 -8.24 -23.11 -34.71
C LEU A 518 -9.66 -22.69 -35.11
N ALA A 519 -9.75 -21.98 -36.24
CA ALA A 519 -11.00 -21.65 -36.87
C ALA A 519 -11.67 -22.95 -37.37
N ALA A 520 -12.98 -23.00 -37.13
CA ALA A 520 -13.88 -24.06 -37.48
C ALA A 520 -13.74 -24.51 -38.95
N SER A 521 -13.51 -25.80 -39.15
CA SER A 521 -13.85 -26.47 -40.40
C SER A 521 -15.37 -26.62 -40.47
N ALA A 522 -16.02 -25.68 -41.14
CA ALA A 522 -17.42 -25.78 -41.53
C ALA A 522 -17.57 -26.83 -42.65
N ILE A 523 -18.53 -27.71 -42.43
CA ILE A 523 -19.21 -28.58 -43.38
C ILE A 523 -19.88 -27.73 -44.46
N SER A 524 -19.63 -27.96 -45.76
CA SER A 524 -20.55 -28.45 -46.82
C SER A 524 -20.17 -27.87 -48.20
N PRO A 525 -20.66 -28.41 -49.34
CA PRO A 525 -21.71 -29.43 -49.54
C PRO A 525 -21.21 -30.84 -49.83
#